data_AF-A0A124SG79-F1
#
_entry.id   AF-A0A124SG79-F1
#
_cell.length_a   1.000
_cell.length_b   1.000
_cell.length_c   1.000
_cell.angle_alpha   90.00
_cell.angle_beta   90.00
_cell.angle_gamma   90.00
#
_symmetry.space_group_name_H-M   'P 1'
#
loop_
_entity.id
_entity.type
_entity.pdbx_description
1 polymer ?
#
loop_
_entity_poly.entity_id
_entity_poly.type
_entity_poly.pdbx_seq_one_letter_code
_entity_poly.pdbx_strand_id
1 'polypeptide(L)'
;MKKLETLILSYCPKLCKIPEIQTSMDNLVELSLSRTGIEIVPSSIGQCCTNLVSLHLRDCLNLQSIEGNFHLLKHLQLLYLDCCFQLKNIPTEGLFGVECRLNVLSLSWDNLLRGAVNEFLGFPRFLRKLNLGGCNLVDEDISFIYWEELSNLQVLDLSANNFSRLPSSLSQLLHLKFVDLSNCNNLVELPDLPSSISVLIAHGCTSLKIGDFPTNHLKWLWKVTLSTSNCNGERALQSMLQGNAIEDYFISILFQECYVPIRGFALGRFKLQLPWNWYNEFSGFLVYVDKVRWASREVIVIKDVLGMENGDGVLEVSNKPDHDDDDDDDDDEERMTAEGMCYVSFGSLRNTSWWNSTHTTLSFSLQYNCYLKVELVPRRSQGDDDSTGIGRAKDATYLSNFWDEELVNRKTFKIIGDSKSSIKILWDTGIESDMFSPSPLFGIYRTLN
;
A
#
# COMPACT_ATOMS: atom_id res chain seq x y z
N MET A 1 30.84 -5.59 -28.26
CA MET A 1 29.97 -5.45 -27.06
C MET A 1 30.30 -6.45 -25.93
N LYS A 2 31.40 -7.23 -25.98
CA LYS A 2 31.70 -8.28 -24.98
C LYS A 2 31.92 -7.80 -23.54
N LYS A 3 32.06 -6.50 -23.27
CA LYS A 3 32.21 -5.93 -21.91
C LYS A 3 31.02 -5.05 -21.51
N LEU A 4 29.96 -5.03 -22.32
CA LEU A 4 28.82 -4.16 -22.07
C LEU A 4 27.99 -4.76 -20.93
N GLU A 5 27.86 -4.03 -19.83
CA GLU A 5 27.08 -4.45 -18.65
C GLU A 5 25.64 -3.94 -18.68
N THR A 6 25.44 -2.74 -19.21
CA THR A 6 24.13 -2.08 -19.29
C THR A 6 23.88 -1.58 -20.70
N LEU A 7 22.73 -1.92 -21.27
CA LEU A 7 22.27 -1.42 -22.58
C LEU A 7 20.90 -0.76 -22.42
N ILE A 8 20.85 0.56 -22.59
CA ILE A 8 19.61 1.35 -22.52
C ILE A 8 19.28 1.86 -23.92
N LEU A 9 18.18 1.38 -24.46
CA LEU A 9 17.59 1.79 -25.75
C LEU A 9 16.18 2.36 -25.55
N SER A 10 15.86 2.79 -24.33
CA SER A 10 14.54 3.30 -23.99
C SER A 10 14.16 4.56 -24.79
N TYR A 11 12.86 4.84 -24.90
CA TYR A 11 12.33 6.02 -25.60
C TYR A 11 12.73 6.10 -27.08
N CYS A 12 12.94 4.94 -27.73
CA CYS A 12 13.25 4.83 -29.14
C CYS A 12 12.06 4.24 -29.92
N PRO A 13 10.98 5.00 -30.20
CA PRO A 13 9.75 4.46 -30.79
C PRO A 13 9.91 3.95 -32.23
N LYS A 14 10.97 4.37 -32.93
CA LYS A 14 11.32 3.88 -34.27
C LYS A 14 12.10 2.55 -34.25
N LEU A 15 12.53 2.09 -33.08
CA LEU A 15 13.17 0.79 -32.92
C LEU A 15 12.06 -0.28 -32.93
N CYS A 16 11.67 -0.73 -34.11
CA CYS A 16 10.58 -1.72 -34.27
C CYS A 16 11.06 -3.18 -34.18
N LYS A 17 12.37 -3.40 -34.28
CA LYS A 17 12.98 -4.74 -34.25
C LYS A 17 14.29 -4.69 -33.50
N ILE A 18 14.54 -5.73 -32.72
CA ILE A 18 15.86 -6.01 -32.16
C ILE A 18 16.54 -6.97 -33.14
N PRO A 19 17.74 -6.65 -33.64
CA PRO A 19 18.45 -7.57 -34.51
C PRO A 19 18.82 -8.83 -33.74
N GLU A 20 18.82 -9.99 -34.41
CA GLU A 20 19.30 -11.24 -33.83
C GLU A 20 20.73 -11.06 -33.30
N ILE A 21 20.91 -11.36 -32.01
CA ILE A 21 22.22 -11.26 -31.36
C ILE A 21 23.02 -12.51 -31.76
N GLN A 22 24.04 -12.32 -32.59
CA GLN A 22 24.87 -13.42 -33.13
C GLN A 22 26.07 -13.76 -32.25
N THR A 23 26.34 -12.98 -31.20
CA THR A 23 27.51 -13.16 -30.32
C THR A 23 27.08 -13.13 -28.87
N SER A 24 27.66 -14.01 -28.06
CA SER A 24 27.47 -13.98 -26.60
C SER A 24 27.77 -12.59 -26.01
N MET A 25 26.85 -12.14 -25.15
CA MET A 25 26.86 -10.91 -24.39
C MET A 25 26.80 -11.23 -22.90
N ASP A 26 27.62 -12.17 -22.44
CA ASP A 26 27.60 -12.69 -21.06
C ASP A 26 27.89 -11.64 -19.99
N ASN A 27 28.43 -10.46 -20.33
CA ASN A 27 28.61 -9.39 -19.35
C ASN A 27 27.36 -8.51 -19.20
N LEU A 28 26.35 -8.65 -20.07
CA LEU A 28 25.15 -7.82 -20.01
C LEU A 28 24.27 -8.24 -18.83
N VAL A 29 24.13 -7.33 -17.88
CA VAL A 29 23.36 -7.47 -16.64
C VAL A 29 22.01 -6.76 -16.75
N GLU A 30 21.95 -5.63 -17.48
CA GLU A 30 20.73 -4.84 -17.62
C GLU A 30 20.45 -4.48 -19.09
N LEU A 31 19.22 -4.75 -19.52
CA LEU A 31 18.71 -4.39 -20.84
C LEU A 31 17.39 -3.62 -20.68
N SER A 32 17.40 -2.37 -21.12
CA SER A 32 16.19 -1.53 -21.12
C SER A 32 15.77 -1.16 -22.51
N LEU A 33 14.58 -1.60 -22.88
CA LEU A 33 13.90 -1.40 -24.15
C LEU A 33 12.56 -0.67 -23.95
N SER A 34 12.33 -0.10 -22.77
CA SER A 34 11.07 0.58 -22.47
C SER A 34 10.74 1.69 -23.46
N ARG A 35 9.47 1.84 -23.84
CA ARG A 35 9.00 2.86 -24.79
C ARG A 35 9.67 2.74 -26.16
N THR A 36 9.89 1.52 -26.62
CA THR A 36 10.34 1.22 -27.99
C THR A 36 9.18 0.68 -28.83
N GLY A 37 9.35 0.66 -30.15
CA GLY A 37 8.35 0.15 -31.07
C GLY A 37 8.44 -1.36 -31.32
N ILE A 38 9.21 -2.11 -30.51
CA ILE A 38 9.53 -3.51 -30.78
C ILE A 38 8.27 -4.36 -30.82
N GLU A 39 8.20 -5.24 -31.82
CA GLU A 39 7.06 -6.14 -32.01
C GLU A 39 7.28 -7.51 -31.33
N ILE A 40 8.54 -7.96 -31.25
CA ILE A 40 8.92 -9.27 -30.74
C ILE A 40 10.19 -9.11 -29.90
N VAL A 41 10.25 -9.77 -28.74
CA VAL A 41 11.50 -10.01 -28.00
C VAL A 41 12.16 -11.27 -28.60
N PRO A 42 13.26 -11.17 -29.37
CA PRO A 42 13.80 -12.30 -30.10
C PRO A 42 14.46 -13.34 -29.19
N SER A 43 14.47 -14.59 -29.65
CA SER A 43 15.02 -15.74 -28.93
C SER A 43 16.50 -15.64 -28.57
N SER A 44 17.27 -14.85 -29.33
CA SER A 44 18.68 -14.59 -29.05
C SER A 44 18.93 -13.82 -27.75
N ILE A 45 17.94 -13.11 -27.19
CA ILE A 45 18.11 -12.46 -25.87
C ILE A 45 18.37 -13.50 -24.79
N GLY A 46 17.57 -14.57 -24.69
CA GLY A 46 17.79 -15.65 -23.73
C GLY A 46 19.04 -16.46 -24.02
N GLN A 47 19.39 -16.65 -25.30
CA GLN A 47 20.53 -17.45 -25.72
C GLN A 47 21.88 -16.73 -25.50
N CYS A 48 21.93 -15.41 -25.72
CA CYS A 48 23.18 -14.65 -25.74
C CYS A 48 23.39 -13.77 -24.50
N CYS A 49 22.34 -13.46 -23.73
CA CYS A 49 22.43 -12.60 -22.55
C CYS A 49 22.16 -13.39 -21.25
N THR A 50 22.80 -14.55 -21.07
CA THR A 50 22.47 -15.52 -20.01
C THR A 50 22.67 -15.00 -18.57
N ASN A 51 23.51 -13.97 -18.37
CA ASN A 51 23.74 -13.30 -17.09
C ASN A 51 22.84 -12.07 -16.86
N LEU A 52 21.84 -11.85 -17.73
CA LEU A 52 20.90 -10.75 -17.57
C LEU A 52 20.15 -10.88 -16.24
N VAL A 53 20.17 -9.80 -15.45
CA VAL A 53 19.50 -9.68 -14.16
C VAL A 53 18.22 -8.85 -14.26
N SER A 54 18.22 -7.83 -15.12
CA SER A 54 17.08 -6.92 -15.30
C SER A 54 16.71 -6.71 -16.76
N LEU A 55 15.44 -6.90 -17.09
CA LEU A 55 14.86 -6.65 -18.41
C LEU A 55 13.66 -5.70 -18.32
N HIS A 56 13.78 -4.52 -18.92
CA HIS A 56 12.72 -3.53 -18.94
C HIS A 56 12.11 -3.41 -20.34
N LEU A 57 10.83 -3.75 -20.46
CA LEU A 57 10.01 -3.73 -21.67
C LEU A 57 8.75 -2.86 -21.52
N ARG A 58 8.66 -2.06 -20.45
CA ARG A 58 7.52 -1.16 -20.18
C ARG A 58 7.17 -0.28 -21.36
N ASP A 59 5.89 -0.05 -21.59
CA ASP A 59 5.32 0.80 -22.64
C ASP A 59 5.81 0.41 -24.06
N CYS A 60 6.11 -0.87 -24.31
CA CYS A 60 6.33 -1.37 -25.67
C CYS A 60 4.98 -1.65 -26.34
N LEU A 61 4.32 -0.58 -26.79
CA LEU A 61 2.91 -0.59 -27.23
C LEU A 61 2.62 -1.54 -28.41
N ASN A 62 3.65 -1.92 -29.18
CA ASN A 62 3.55 -2.83 -30.31
C ASN A 62 4.01 -4.25 -30.00
N LEU A 63 4.45 -4.54 -28.76
CA LEU A 63 4.98 -5.85 -28.40
C LEU A 63 3.86 -6.88 -28.45
N GLN A 64 3.99 -7.87 -29.35
CA GLN A 64 2.99 -8.91 -29.59
C GLN A 64 3.39 -10.27 -29.03
N SER A 65 4.68 -10.59 -29.00
CA SER A 65 5.17 -11.87 -28.49
C SER A 65 6.54 -11.77 -27.81
N ILE A 66 6.80 -12.75 -26.95
CA ILE A 66 8.09 -12.95 -26.30
C ILE A 66 8.63 -14.31 -26.75
N GLU A 67 9.59 -14.30 -27.67
CA GLU A 67 10.32 -15.50 -28.12
C GLU A 67 11.62 -15.71 -27.33
N GLY A 68 11.87 -14.87 -26.32
CA GLY A 68 13.16 -14.62 -25.70
C GLY A 68 13.84 -15.77 -24.96
N ASN A 69 13.32 -17.00 -24.96
CA ASN A 69 13.91 -18.17 -24.24
C ASN A 69 14.30 -17.85 -22.78
N PHE A 70 13.42 -17.23 -22.01
CA PHE A 70 13.75 -16.76 -20.65
C PHE A 70 14.14 -17.89 -19.68
N HIS A 71 13.88 -19.17 -20.01
CA HIS A 71 14.32 -20.31 -19.23
C HIS A 71 15.85 -20.46 -19.19
N LEU A 72 16.55 -19.84 -20.15
CA LEU A 72 18.02 -19.76 -20.18
C LEU A 72 18.57 -18.62 -19.31
N LEU A 73 17.73 -17.64 -18.94
CA LEU A 73 18.11 -16.49 -18.12
C LEU A 73 18.09 -16.84 -16.63
N LYS A 74 19.02 -17.70 -16.20
CA LYS A 74 19.07 -18.22 -14.81
C LYS A 74 19.29 -17.15 -13.74
N HIS A 75 19.76 -15.97 -14.14
CA HIS A 75 20.05 -14.84 -13.26
C HIS A 75 18.99 -13.74 -13.30
N LEU A 76 17.96 -13.86 -14.15
CA LEU A 76 16.92 -12.84 -14.28
C LEU A 76 16.14 -12.73 -12.97
N GLN A 77 16.12 -11.52 -12.41
CA GLN A 77 15.44 -11.19 -11.16
C GLN A 77 14.31 -10.20 -11.39
N LEU A 78 14.43 -9.32 -12.38
CA LEU A 78 13.48 -8.24 -12.64
C LEU A 78 12.99 -8.29 -14.09
N LEU A 79 11.68 -8.42 -14.28
CA LEU A 79 11.04 -8.37 -15.59
C LEU A 79 9.84 -7.42 -15.54
N TYR A 80 9.91 -6.37 -16.35
CA TYR A 80 8.87 -5.35 -16.46
C TYR A 80 8.28 -5.31 -17.85
N LEU A 81 7.01 -5.60 -17.98
CA LEU A 81 6.24 -5.70 -19.21
C LEU A 81 5.01 -4.77 -19.20
N ASP A 82 4.94 -3.82 -18.27
CA ASP A 82 3.78 -2.93 -18.10
C ASP A 82 3.40 -2.19 -19.40
N CYS A 83 2.10 -1.96 -19.62
CA CYS A 83 1.55 -1.22 -20.76
C CYS A 83 1.92 -1.81 -22.13
N CYS A 84 2.14 -3.11 -22.25
CA CYS A 84 2.31 -3.84 -23.50
C CYS A 84 0.95 -4.28 -24.06
N PHE A 85 0.13 -3.33 -24.50
CA PHE A 85 -1.28 -3.56 -24.88
C PHE A 85 -1.53 -4.57 -26.00
N GLN A 86 -0.52 -4.91 -26.82
CA GLN A 86 -0.62 -5.92 -27.88
C GLN A 86 -0.11 -7.29 -27.45
N LEU A 87 0.46 -7.42 -26.24
CA LEU A 87 0.95 -8.68 -25.70
C LEU A 87 -0.26 -9.48 -25.23
N LYS A 88 -0.76 -10.33 -26.13
CA LYS A 88 -2.01 -11.07 -25.90
C LYS A 88 -1.86 -12.16 -24.85
N ASN A 89 -0.69 -12.80 -24.84
CA ASN A 89 -0.34 -13.91 -23.95
C ASN A 89 1.12 -13.78 -23.53
N ILE A 90 1.41 -14.18 -22.29
CA ILE A 90 2.76 -14.50 -21.87
C ILE A 90 2.92 -16.00 -22.10
N PRO A 91 3.78 -16.46 -23.03
CA PRO A 91 4.01 -17.88 -23.16
C PRO A 91 4.56 -18.37 -21.82
N THR A 92 3.95 -19.35 -21.17
CA THR A 92 4.42 -19.79 -19.83
C THR A 92 5.00 -21.18 -19.87
N GLU A 93 4.52 -22.04 -20.77
CA GLU A 93 5.13 -23.33 -21.04
C GLU A 93 6.58 -23.13 -21.53
N GLY A 94 7.55 -23.49 -20.69
CA GLY A 94 8.97 -23.36 -21.00
C GLY A 94 9.52 -21.93 -21.06
N LEU A 95 8.75 -20.88 -20.71
CA LEU A 95 9.30 -19.52 -20.66
C LEU A 95 10.17 -19.31 -19.43
N PHE A 96 9.78 -19.81 -18.27
CA PHE A 96 10.60 -19.78 -17.07
C PHE A 96 11.07 -21.19 -16.72
N GLY A 97 12.36 -21.36 -16.46
CA GLY A 97 12.89 -22.62 -15.95
C GLY A 97 12.57 -22.81 -14.46
N VAL A 98 12.61 -24.04 -13.97
CA VAL A 98 12.44 -24.36 -12.53
C VAL A 98 13.47 -23.70 -11.61
N GLU A 99 14.62 -23.30 -12.18
CA GLU A 99 15.70 -22.56 -11.51
C GLU A 99 15.56 -21.04 -11.66
N CYS A 100 14.50 -20.55 -12.35
CA CYS A 100 14.29 -19.12 -12.59
C CYS A 100 14.17 -18.36 -11.27
N ARG A 101 15.10 -17.43 -11.02
CA ARG A 101 15.17 -16.62 -9.79
C ARG A 101 14.42 -15.31 -9.89
N LEU A 102 13.40 -15.25 -10.75
CA LEU A 102 12.61 -14.06 -10.95
C LEU A 102 11.97 -13.66 -9.62
N ASN A 103 12.26 -12.43 -9.21
CA ASN A 103 11.83 -11.85 -7.94
C ASN A 103 10.66 -10.89 -8.18
N VAL A 104 10.71 -10.13 -9.28
CA VAL A 104 9.69 -9.15 -9.66
C VAL A 104 9.22 -9.42 -11.09
N LEU A 105 7.91 -9.57 -11.25
CA LEU A 105 7.21 -9.63 -12.52
C LEU A 105 6.11 -8.57 -12.52
N SER A 106 6.13 -7.68 -13.50
CA SER A 106 5.13 -6.63 -13.67
C SER A 106 4.53 -6.66 -15.07
N LEU A 107 3.21 -6.76 -15.15
CA LEU A 107 2.40 -6.91 -16.37
C LEU A 107 1.27 -5.88 -16.40
N SER A 108 1.41 -4.78 -15.65
CA SER A 108 0.28 -3.90 -15.37
C SER A 108 -0.24 -3.22 -16.64
N TRP A 109 -1.57 -3.05 -16.73
CA TRP A 109 -2.27 -2.44 -17.85
C TRP A 109 -2.08 -3.17 -19.19
N ASP A 110 -1.81 -4.47 -19.17
CA ASP A 110 -1.79 -5.29 -20.39
C ASP A 110 -3.21 -5.73 -20.78
N ASN A 111 -3.55 -5.73 -22.07
CA ASN A 111 -4.84 -6.28 -22.53
C ASN A 111 -4.76 -7.80 -22.69
N LEU A 112 -4.51 -8.50 -21.58
CA LEU A 112 -4.45 -9.95 -21.57
C LEU A 112 -5.80 -10.51 -22.04
N LEU A 113 -5.77 -11.48 -22.97
CA LEU A 113 -7.00 -12.12 -23.42
C LEU A 113 -7.63 -12.93 -22.28
N ARG A 114 -8.96 -13.09 -22.31
CA ARG A 114 -9.64 -14.01 -21.40
C ARG A 114 -9.03 -15.41 -21.55
N GLY A 115 -8.52 -15.96 -20.47
CA GLY A 115 -7.79 -17.20 -20.45
C GLY A 115 -6.33 -17.16 -20.90
N ALA A 116 -5.74 -15.97 -21.12
CA ALA A 116 -4.29 -15.81 -21.22
C ALA A 116 -3.56 -16.32 -19.96
N VAL A 117 -4.30 -16.39 -18.85
CA VAL A 117 -3.88 -16.90 -17.54
C VAL A 117 -4.29 -18.38 -17.34
N ASN A 118 -5.25 -18.89 -18.14
CA ASN A 118 -5.94 -20.17 -17.90
C ASN A 118 -5.15 -21.42 -18.27
N GLU A 119 -4.18 -21.34 -19.19
CA GLU A 119 -3.59 -22.60 -19.68
C GLU A 119 -2.43 -23.12 -18.84
N PHE A 120 -1.42 -22.35 -18.40
CA PHE A 120 -0.28 -22.95 -17.67
C PHE A 120 0.55 -21.91 -16.88
N LEU A 121 -0.04 -21.05 -16.06
CA LEU A 121 0.75 -20.13 -15.23
C LEU A 121 1.38 -20.82 -14.01
N GLY A 122 2.46 -21.55 -14.28
CA GLY A 122 3.50 -21.75 -13.27
C GLY A 122 4.34 -20.47 -13.18
N PHE A 123 3.86 -19.46 -12.43
CA PHE A 123 4.72 -18.32 -12.09
C PHE A 123 5.97 -18.84 -11.35
N PRO A 124 7.15 -18.20 -11.51
CA PRO A 124 8.36 -18.68 -10.85
C PRO A 124 8.19 -18.72 -9.32
N ARG A 125 8.43 -19.87 -8.69
CA ARG A 125 8.28 -20.09 -7.23
C ARG A 125 9.04 -19.10 -6.32
N PHE A 126 10.05 -18.42 -6.86
CA PHE A 126 10.87 -17.44 -6.12
C PHE A 126 10.34 -16.00 -6.21
N LEU A 127 9.21 -15.80 -6.88
CA LEU A 127 8.60 -14.49 -7.06
C LEU A 127 8.21 -13.90 -5.69
N ARG A 128 8.68 -12.68 -5.41
CA ARG A 128 8.29 -11.92 -4.21
C ARG A 128 7.28 -10.82 -4.56
N LYS A 129 7.29 -10.31 -5.80
CA LYS A 129 6.37 -9.26 -6.25
C LYS A 129 5.74 -9.62 -7.59
N LEU A 130 4.41 -9.60 -7.65
CA LEU A 130 3.61 -9.82 -8.85
C LEU A 130 2.64 -8.66 -9.07
N ASN A 131 2.74 -7.99 -10.22
CA ASN A 131 1.78 -6.98 -10.64
C ASN A 131 0.96 -7.47 -11.84
N LEU A 132 -0.35 -7.59 -11.62
CA LEU A 132 -1.37 -7.91 -12.61
C LEU A 132 -2.48 -6.84 -12.63
N GLY A 133 -2.19 -5.63 -12.15
CA GLY A 133 -3.17 -4.55 -12.07
C GLY A 133 -3.54 -4.02 -13.45
N GLY A 134 -4.82 -3.83 -13.75
CA GLY A 134 -5.29 -3.31 -15.04
C GLY A 134 -5.23 -4.31 -16.20
N CYS A 135 -5.16 -5.61 -15.91
CA CYS A 135 -4.96 -6.66 -16.91
C CYS A 135 -6.26 -7.19 -17.56
N ASN A 136 -7.41 -6.56 -17.27
CA ASN A 136 -8.75 -7.02 -17.67
C ASN A 136 -9.13 -8.43 -17.19
N LEU A 137 -8.51 -8.93 -16.12
CA LEU A 137 -8.74 -10.27 -15.59
C LEU A 137 -10.14 -10.40 -14.96
N VAL A 138 -10.70 -11.62 -15.06
CA VAL A 138 -11.95 -12.04 -14.41
C VAL A 138 -11.72 -13.22 -13.46
N ASP A 139 -12.76 -13.60 -12.71
CA ASP A 139 -12.69 -14.65 -11.68
C ASP A 139 -12.13 -15.98 -12.20
N GLU A 140 -12.47 -16.36 -13.43
CA GLU A 140 -11.96 -17.59 -14.02
C GLU A 140 -10.45 -17.54 -14.24
N ASP A 141 -9.90 -16.40 -14.68
CA ASP A 141 -8.48 -16.25 -14.97
C ASP A 141 -7.63 -16.56 -13.74
N ILE A 142 -8.02 -16.00 -12.60
CA ILE A 142 -7.25 -16.10 -11.37
C ILE A 142 -7.44 -17.45 -10.64
N SER A 143 -8.50 -18.18 -10.98
CA SER A 143 -8.85 -19.47 -10.35
C SER A 143 -7.94 -20.62 -10.79
N PHE A 144 -7.25 -20.50 -11.92
CA PHE A 144 -6.31 -21.50 -12.43
C PHE A 144 -4.87 -21.30 -11.93
N ILE A 145 -4.59 -20.20 -11.21
CA ILE A 145 -3.27 -19.96 -10.64
C ILE A 145 -3.07 -20.88 -9.43
N TYR A 146 -1.98 -21.64 -9.44
CA TYR A 146 -1.51 -22.44 -8.31
C TYR A 146 -0.83 -21.55 -7.26
N TRP A 147 -1.64 -20.79 -6.51
CA TRP A 147 -1.17 -19.84 -5.51
C TRP A 147 -0.24 -20.46 -4.46
N GLU A 148 -0.46 -21.73 -4.12
CA GLU A 148 0.38 -22.52 -3.22
C GLU A 148 1.85 -22.62 -3.67
N GLU A 149 2.13 -22.54 -4.97
CA GLU A 149 3.50 -22.56 -5.50
C GLU A 149 4.23 -21.23 -5.30
N LEU A 150 3.48 -20.14 -5.08
CA LEU A 150 3.98 -18.79 -4.85
C LEU A 150 4.20 -18.48 -3.37
N SER A 151 4.72 -19.46 -2.64
CA SER A 151 5.01 -19.37 -1.19
C SER A 151 5.96 -18.23 -0.79
N ASN A 152 6.73 -17.65 -1.71
CA ASN A 152 7.62 -16.50 -1.45
C ASN A 152 6.98 -15.14 -1.74
N LEU A 153 5.75 -15.12 -2.28
CA LEU A 153 5.09 -13.89 -2.70
C LEU A 153 4.79 -13.01 -1.48
N GLN A 154 5.15 -11.74 -1.59
CA GLN A 154 5.07 -10.74 -0.53
C GLN A 154 4.24 -9.54 -0.95
N VAL A 155 4.24 -9.22 -2.25
CA VAL A 155 3.48 -8.13 -2.85
C VAL A 155 2.67 -8.66 -4.02
N LEU A 156 1.36 -8.42 -3.98
CA LEU A 156 0.43 -8.76 -5.05
C LEU A 156 -0.41 -7.54 -5.42
N ASP A 157 -0.39 -7.15 -6.69
CA ASP A 157 -1.27 -6.11 -7.23
C ASP A 157 -2.24 -6.75 -8.22
N LEU A 158 -3.52 -6.67 -7.91
CA LEU A 158 -4.67 -7.15 -8.67
C LEU A 158 -5.64 -6.00 -8.98
N SER A 159 -5.23 -4.75 -8.78
CA SER A 159 -6.06 -3.56 -8.95
C SER A 159 -6.62 -3.43 -10.37
N ALA A 160 -7.68 -2.64 -10.55
CA ALA A 160 -8.26 -2.29 -11.84
C ALA A 160 -8.61 -3.49 -12.74
N ASN A 161 -9.01 -4.62 -12.13
CA ASN A 161 -9.49 -5.81 -12.84
C ASN A 161 -11.01 -5.98 -12.65
N ASN A 162 -11.59 -6.93 -13.39
CA ASN A 162 -13.04 -7.15 -13.45
C ASN A 162 -13.51 -8.26 -12.52
N PHE A 163 -12.81 -8.50 -11.41
CA PHE A 163 -13.16 -9.54 -10.45
C PHE A 163 -14.50 -9.26 -9.76
N SER A 164 -15.36 -10.26 -9.72
CA SER A 164 -16.51 -10.31 -8.82
C SER A 164 -16.15 -10.99 -7.51
N ARG A 165 -15.25 -12.00 -7.56
CA ARG A 165 -14.72 -12.72 -6.41
C ARG A 165 -13.26 -13.07 -6.62
N LEU A 166 -12.56 -13.28 -5.50
CA LEU A 166 -11.18 -13.74 -5.48
C LEU A 166 -11.10 -15.11 -4.78
N PRO A 167 -10.16 -15.98 -5.19
CA PRO A 167 -10.08 -17.35 -4.69
C PRO A 167 -9.58 -17.38 -3.23
N SER A 168 -10.15 -18.28 -2.43
CA SER A 168 -9.76 -18.46 -1.02
C SER A 168 -8.33 -18.98 -0.84
N SER A 169 -7.71 -19.54 -1.89
CA SER A 169 -6.32 -19.97 -1.89
C SER A 169 -5.32 -18.82 -1.68
N LEU A 170 -5.72 -17.55 -1.86
CA LEU A 170 -4.91 -16.40 -1.46
C LEU A 170 -4.51 -16.43 0.02
N SER A 171 -5.33 -17.03 0.88
CA SER A 171 -5.04 -17.24 2.31
C SER A 171 -3.83 -18.14 2.57
N GLN A 172 -3.39 -18.93 1.58
CA GLN A 172 -2.25 -19.84 1.68
C GLN A 172 -0.91 -19.15 1.41
N LEU A 173 -0.92 -17.89 0.95
CA LEU A 173 0.28 -17.11 0.69
C LEU A 173 0.87 -16.59 2.01
N LEU A 174 1.50 -17.48 2.78
CA LEU A 174 1.92 -17.20 4.17
C LEU A 174 2.93 -16.04 4.32
N HIS A 175 3.61 -15.64 3.25
CA HIS A 175 4.52 -14.50 3.26
C HIS A 175 3.95 -13.22 2.63
N LEU A 176 2.70 -13.26 2.15
CA LEU A 176 2.04 -12.10 1.55
C LEU A 176 1.87 -11.01 2.60
N LYS A 177 2.23 -9.77 2.25
CA LYS A 177 2.21 -8.63 3.17
C LYS A 177 1.45 -7.44 2.62
N PHE A 178 1.39 -7.33 1.29
CA PHE A 178 0.66 -6.28 0.60
C PHE A 178 -0.24 -6.88 -0.47
N VAL A 179 -1.49 -6.41 -0.49
CA VAL A 179 -2.44 -6.66 -1.58
C VAL A 179 -3.08 -5.34 -2.01
N ASP A 180 -3.06 -5.06 -3.32
CA ASP A 180 -3.87 -4.01 -3.94
C ASP A 180 -4.99 -4.62 -4.78
N LEU A 181 -6.23 -4.30 -4.42
CA LEU A 181 -7.48 -4.65 -5.07
C LEU A 181 -8.23 -3.40 -5.55
N SER A 182 -7.59 -2.22 -5.53
CA SER A 182 -8.27 -0.97 -5.84
C SER A 182 -8.91 -0.97 -7.21
N ASN A 183 -10.02 -0.25 -7.38
CA ASN A 183 -10.76 -0.13 -8.64
C ASN A 183 -11.25 -1.47 -9.24
N CYS A 184 -11.35 -2.53 -8.42
CA CYS A 184 -12.07 -3.75 -8.77
C CYS A 184 -13.57 -3.52 -8.55
N ASN A 185 -14.20 -2.77 -9.47
CA ASN A 185 -15.55 -2.22 -9.29
C ASN A 185 -16.65 -3.27 -9.06
N ASN A 186 -16.46 -4.49 -9.56
CA ASN A 186 -17.40 -5.60 -9.45
C ASN A 186 -17.20 -6.46 -8.20
N LEU A 187 -16.12 -6.25 -7.44
CA LEU A 187 -15.75 -7.11 -6.32
C LEU A 187 -16.78 -6.97 -5.19
N VAL A 188 -17.48 -8.07 -4.86
CA VAL A 188 -18.58 -8.03 -3.89
C VAL A 188 -18.14 -8.30 -2.46
N GLU A 189 -17.06 -9.05 -2.28
CA GLU A 189 -16.49 -9.44 -0.98
C GLU A 189 -14.96 -9.48 -1.05
N LEU A 190 -14.29 -9.28 0.08
CA LEU A 190 -12.85 -9.46 0.18
C LEU A 190 -12.51 -10.96 0.29
N PRO A 191 -11.38 -11.42 -0.28
CA PRO A 191 -10.94 -12.80 -0.10
C PRO A 191 -10.47 -13.04 1.34
N ASP A 192 -10.40 -14.31 1.73
CA ASP A 192 -9.66 -14.71 2.92
C ASP A 192 -8.18 -14.37 2.74
N LEU A 193 -7.66 -13.51 3.62
CA LEU A 193 -6.29 -13.04 3.59
C LEU A 193 -5.43 -13.78 4.64
N PRO A 194 -4.13 -14.03 4.34
CA PRO A 194 -3.22 -14.65 5.30
C PRO A 194 -2.93 -13.72 6.49
N SER A 195 -2.57 -14.29 7.64
CA SER A 195 -2.28 -13.55 8.87
C SER A 195 -1.04 -12.64 8.80
N SER A 196 -0.20 -12.81 7.78
CA SER A 196 0.97 -11.99 7.48
C SER A 196 0.64 -10.67 6.78
N ILE A 197 -0.60 -10.48 6.30
CA ILE A 197 -1.02 -9.23 5.67
C ILE A 197 -0.77 -8.04 6.61
N SER A 198 -0.14 -7.03 6.04
CA SER A 198 0.21 -5.78 6.69
C SER A 198 -0.50 -4.58 6.04
N VAL A 199 -0.73 -4.65 4.73
CA VAL A 199 -1.35 -3.59 3.93
C VAL A 199 -2.41 -4.16 3.00
N LEU A 200 -3.61 -3.59 3.04
CA LEU A 200 -4.71 -3.87 2.10
C LEU A 200 -5.21 -2.58 1.48
N ILE A 201 -5.19 -2.51 0.14
CA ILE A 201 -5.74 -1.38 -0.62
C ILE A 201 -6.94 -1.90 -1.42
N ALA A 202 -8.10 -1.29 -1.25
CA ALA A 202 -9.35 -1.65 -1.95
C ALA A 202 -10.30 -0.43 -2.07
N HIS A 203 -9.73 0.74 -2.38
CA HIS A 203 -10.53 1.91 -2.78
C HIS A 203 -11.10 1.75 -4.19
N GLY A 204 -12.13 2.50 -4.58
CA GLY A 204 -12.80 2.32 -5.87
C GLY A 204 -13.59 1.00 -6.04
N CYS A 205 -13.60 0.07 -5.08
CA CYS A 205 -14.40 -1.15 -5.16
C CYS A 205 -15.89 -0.88 -4.84
N THR A 206 -16.61 -0.26 -5.77
CA THR A 206 -17.97 0.26 -5.56
C THR A 206 -19.03 -0.80 -5.20
N SER A 207 -18.82 -2.07 -5.58
CA SER A 207 -19.76 -3.16 -5.28
C SER A 207 -19.47 -3.88 -3.96
N LEU A 208 -18.36 -3.53 -3.29
CA LEU A 208 -17.86 -4.26 -2.13
C LEU A 208 -18.83 -4.10 -0.94
N LYS A 209 -19.26 -5.22 -0.37
CA LYS A 209 -20.09 -5.24 0.84
C LYS A 209 -19.23 -5.68 2.01
N ILE A 210 -18.93 -4.76 2.91
CA ILE A 210 -18.09 -5.03 4.08
C ILE A 210 -19.00 -5.42 5.25
N GLY A 211 -19.60 -6.60 5.18
CA GLY A 211 -20.47 -7.12 6.24
C GLY A 211 -19.67 -7.56 7.47
N ASP A 212 -18.57 -8.28 7.26
CA ASP A 212 -17.73 -8.86 8.31
C ASP A 212 -16.26 -8.84 7.88
N PHE A 213 -15.62 -7.67 7.88
CA PHE A 213 -14.18 -7.57 7.58
C PHE A 213 -13.39 -8.50 8.52
N PRO A 214 -12.75 -9.58 8.02
CA PRO A 214 -12.23 -10.64 8.87
C PRO A 214 -10.88 -10.20 9.44
N THR A 215 -10.92 -9.54 10.59
CA THR A 215 -9.76 -8.89 11.18
C THR A 215 -9.15 -9.65 12.34
N ASN A 216 -9.89 -10.58 12.95
CA ASN A 216 -9.49 -11.23 14.22
C ASN A 216 -8.16 -12.01 14.11
N HIS A 217 -7.78 -12.45 12.90
CA HIS A 217 -6.51 -13.14 12.64
C HIS A 217 -5.45 -12.25 11.96
N LEU A 218 -5.79 -11.06 11.49
CA LEU A 218 -4.90 -10.14 10.78
C LEU A 218 -4.09 -9.27 11.75
N LYS A 219 -3.32 -9.92 12.64
CA LYS A 219 -2.59 -9.25 13.74
C LYS A 219 -1.57 -8.21 13.27
N TRP A 220 -1.13 -8.25 12.01
CA TRP A 220 -0.12 -7.33 11.47
C TRP A 220 -0.69 -6.22 10.57
N LEU A 221 -2.00 -6.20 10.35
CA LEU A 221 -2.64 -5.22 9.49
C LEU A 221 -2.54 -3.81 10.09
N TRP A 222 -1.84 -2.91 9.40
CA TRP A 222 -1.60 -1.54 9.85
C TRP A 222 -1.99 -0.48 8.82
N LYS A 223 -2.19 -0.85 7.54
CA LYS A 223 -2.72 0.07 6.52
C LYS A 223 -3.90 -0.55 5.77
N VAL A 224 -5.03 0.16 5.77
CA VAL A 224 -6.24 -0.24 5.07
C VAL A 224 -6.81 0.96 4.31
N THR A 225 -7.12 0.76 3.03
CA THR A 225 -7.89 1.74 2.25
C THR A 225 -9.11 1.05 1.67
N LEU A 226 -10.32 1.57 1.92
CA LEU A 226 -11.58 0.96 1.49
C LEU A 226 -12.48 2.01 0.84
N SER A 227 -13.38 1.58 -0.04
CA SER A 227 -14.37 2.46 -0.67
C SER A 227 -15.76 1.91 -0.52
N THR A 228 -16.50 2.28 0.53
CA THR A 228 -17.93 1.96 0.57
C THR A 228 -18.70 2.91 1.48
N SER A 229 -19.92 3.25 1.08
CA SER A 229 -20.93 3.93 1.90
C SER A 229 -21.52 3.06 3.02
N ASN A 230 -21.16 1.77 3.07
CA ASN A 230 -21.66 0.77 4.02
C ASN A 230 -20.55 0.14 4.88
N CYS A 231 -19.39 0.78 4.98
CA CYS A 231 -18.28 0.26 5.77
C CYS A 231 -18.56 0.49 7.26
N ASN A 232 -18.50 -0.57 8.08
CA ASN A 232 -18.32 -0.35 9.52
C ASN A 232 -16.82 -0.12 9.77
N GLY A 233 -16.33 1.05 9.34
CA GLY A 233 -14.92 1.42 9.45
C GLY A 233 -14.39 1.37 10.88
N GLU A 234 -15.28 1.62 11.85
CA GLU A 234 -15.02 1.48 13.28
C GLU A 234 -14.66 0.03 13.65
N ARG A 235 -15.36 -0.98 13.13
CA ARG A 235 -14.99 -2.40 13.37
C ARG A 235 -13.61 -2.74 12.82
N ALA A 236 -13.30 -2.31 11.59
CA ALA A 236 -11.99 -2.55 11.00
C ALA A 236 -10.89 -1.93 11.88
N LEU A 237 -11.11 -0.69 12.33
CA LEU A 237 -10.20 -0.03 13.26
C LEU A 237 -10.09 -0.78 14.59
N GLN A 238 -11.21 -1.11 15.24
CA GLN A 238 -11.23 -1.79 16.54
C GLN A 238 -10.41 -3.07 16.50
N SER A 239 -10.51 -3.83 15.43
CA SER A 239 -9.75 -5.06 15.31
C SER A 239 -8.29 -4.83 14.92
N MET A 240 -7.95 -3.81 14.12
CA MET A 240 -6.55 -3.40 13.92
C MET A 240 -5.91 -2.92 15.23
N LEU A 241 -6.68 -2.24 16.08
CA LEU A 241 -6.30 -1.86 17.44
C LEU A 241 -6.19 -3.07 18.40
N GLN A 242 -6.65 -4.26 17.99
CA GLN A 242 -6.43 -5.55 18.66
C GLN A 242 -5.22 -6.32 18.08
N GLY A 243 -4.62 -5.84 17.00
CA GLY A 243 -3.43 -6.42 16.39
C GLY A 243 -2.12 -6.14 17.15
N ASN A 244 -1.03 -6.73 16.69
CA ASN A 244 0.33 -6.52 17.19
C ASN A 244 0.93 -5.18 16.72
N ALA A 245 0.37 -4.57 15.66
CA ALA A 245 0.88 -3.33 15.10
C ALA A 245 0.81 -2.13 16.09
N ILE A 246 -0.07 -2.17 17.08
CA ILE A 246 -0.38 -1.01 17.93
C ILE A 246 0.77 -0.55 18.83
N GLU A 247 1.69 -1.46 19.16
CA GLU A 247 2.71 -1.17 20.19
C GLU A 247 3.77 -0.20 19.66
N ASP A 248 4.21 -0.43 18.42
CA ASP A 248 5.41 0.20 17.88
C ASP A 248 5.17 0.91 16.55
N TYR A 249 3.98 0.80 15.96
CA TYR A 249 3.71 1.27 14.60
C TYR A 249 2.50 2.19 14.50
N PHE A 250 2.55 3.05 13.49
CA PHE A 250 1.43 3.87 13.08
C PHE A 250 0.41 3.02 12.33
N ILE A 251 -0.88 3.31 12.51
CA ILE A 251 -1.95 2.68 11.72
C ILE A 251 -2.62 3.75 10.86
N SER A 252 -2.87 3.42 9.59
CA SER A 252 -3.58 4.27 8.63
C SER A 252 -4.81 3.56 8.14
N ILE A 253 -5.97 4.20 8.29
CA ILE A 253 -7.22 3.73 7.70
C ILE A 253 -7.83 4.88 6.91
N LEU A 254 -8.11 4.63 5.64
CA LEU A 254 -8.72 5.60 4.74
C LEU A 254 -10.00 5.02 4.16
N PHE A 255 -11.06 5.83 4.18
CA PHE A 255 -12.35 5.47 3.63
C PHE A 255 -12.76 6.45 2.55
N GLN A 256 -13.16 5.92 1.40
CA GLN A 256 -13.83 6.68 0.36
C GLN A 256 -15.34 6.57 0.59
N GLU A 257 -15.99 7.74 0.74
CA GLU A 257 -17.46 7.85 0.83
C GLU A 257 -18.09 7.12 2.02
N CYS A 258 -17.31 6.83 3.08
CA CYS A 258 -17.82 6.19 4.29
C CYS A 258 -18.07 7.23 5.39
N TYR A 259 -19.21 7.08 6.05
CA TYR A 259 -19.70 8.03 7.02
C TYR A 259 -19.57 7.41 8.42
N VAL A 260 -18.45 7.62 9.12
CA VAL A 260 -18.38 7.33 10.56
C VAL A 260 -18.87 8.59 11.29
N PRO A 261 -20.12 8.61 11.81
CA PRO A 261 -20.65 9.79 12.49
C PRO A 261 -19.91 9.96 13.81
N ILE A 262 -19.12 11.01 13.91
CA ILE A 262 -18.33 11.29 15.11
C ILE A 262 -18.69 12.68 15.60
N ARG A 263 -19.01 12.78 16.88
CA ARG A 263 -19.25 14.05 17.56
C ARG A 263 -17.95 14.65 18.08
N GLY A 264 -17.92 15.98 18.20
CA GLY A 264 -16.84 16.72 18.85
C GLY A 264 -15.62 16.97 17.96
N PHE A 265 -15.82 17.17 16.66
CA PHE A 265 -14.75 17.66 15.79
C PHE A 265 -14.42 19.13 16.10
N ALA A 266 -13.16 19.51 15.90
CA ALA A 266 -12.73 20.91 15.91
C ALA A 266 -12.13 21.29 14.55
N LEU A 267 -12.51 22.46 14.02
CA LEU A 267 -11.95 22.99 12.78
C LEU A 267 -10.50 23.46 13.00
N GLY A 268 -9.57 22.90 12.23
CA GLY A 268 -8.17 23.33 12.13
C GLY A 268 -7.29 22.93 13.29
N ARG A 269 -7.75 23.09 14.53
CA ARG A 269 -6.99 22.75 15.73
C ARG A 269 -7.86 22.08 16.78
N PHE A 270 -7.47 20.88 17.17
CA PHE A 270 -8.07 20.15 18.29
C PHE A 270 -7.19 20.27 19.53
N LYS A 271 -7.76 20.59 20.69
CA LYS A 271 -7.07 20.59 21.98
C LYS A 271 -7.49 19.36 22.79
N LEU A 272 -6.52 18.61 23.27
CA LEU A 272 -6.72 17.42 24.11
C LEU A 272 -6.08 17.65 25.47
N GLN A 273 -6.89 17.61 26.53
CA GLN A 273 -6.39 17.59 27.90
C GLN A 273 -6.05 16.15 28.29
N LEU A 274 -4.83 15.94 28.79
CA LEU A 274 -4.32 14.63 29.13
C LEU A 274 -4.62 14.28 30.59
N PRO A 275 -5.08 13.04 30.89
CA PRO A 275 -5.25 12.58 32.26
C PRO A 275 -3.89 12.43 32.97
N TRP A 276 -3.88 12.47 34.31
CA TRP A 276 -2.64 12.56 35.11
C TRP A 276 -1.62 11.44 34.86
N ASN A 277 -2.06 10.25 34.41
CA ASN A 277 -1.24 9.07 34.16
C ASN A 277 -1.30 8.60 32.70
N TRP A 278 -1.62 9.52 31.77
CA TRP A 278 -1.81 9.22 30.36
C TRP A 278 -0.64 8.43 29.75
N TYR A 279 0.58 8.75 30.18
CA TYR A 279 1.84 8.19 29.68
C TYR A 279 1.93 6.67 29.87
N ASN A 280 1.32 6.12 30.93
CA ASN A 280 1.38 4.70 31.26
C ASN A 280 0.09 3.96 30.90
N GLU A 281 -1.06 4.62 31.05
CA GLU A 281 -2.39 4.01 30.86
C GLU A 281 -2.80 3.88 29.39
N PHE A 282 -2.18 4.64 28.50
CA PHE A 282 -2.56 4.67 27.09
C PHE A 282 -1.40 4.21 26.20
N SER A 283 -1.74 3.86 24.96
CA SER A 283 -0.84 3.28 23.97
C SER A 283 -0.61 4.19 22.77
N GLY A 284 -1.50 5.15 22.51
CA GLY A 284 -1.41 6.05 21.37
C GLY A 284 -2.52 7.08 21.29
N PHE A 285 -2.42 7.94 20.28
CA PHE A 285 -3.46 8.89 19.89
C PHE A 285 -4.18 8.37 18.64
N LEU A 286 -5.50 8.38 18.67
CA LEU A 286 -6.33 8.12 17.50
C LEU A 286 -6.84 9.45 16.95
N VAL A 287 -6.43 9.78 15.73
CA VAL A 287 -6.75 11.03 15.04
C VAL A 287 -7.75 10.73 13.93
N TYR A 288 -8.93 11.34 14.03
CA TYR A 288 -9.98 11.30 13.02
C TYR A 288 -9.93 12.57 12.20
N VAL A 289 -10.09 12.46 10.88
CA VAL A 289 -10.05 13.58 9.94
C VAL A 289 -11.26 13.51 9.03
N ASP A 290 -12.00 14.61 8.91
CA ASP A 290 -13.25 14.67 8.15
C ASP A 290 -13.03 14.56 6.64
N LYS A 291 -12.07 15.32 6.09
CA LYS A 291 -11.77 15.39 4.66
C LYS A 291 -10.30 15.13 4.46
N VAL A 292 -9.97 13.95 3.97
CA VAL A 292 -8.59 13.57 3.69
C VAL A 292 -8.36 13.70 2.19
N ARG A 293 -7.41 14.55 1.81
CA ARG A 293 -7.00 14.63 0.40
C ARG A 293 -6.33 13.31 0.02
N TRP A 294 -6.91 12.62 -0.94
CA TRP A 294 -6.38 11.39 -1.51
C TRP A 294 -5.07 11.65 -2.25
N ALA A 295 -4.17 10.67 -2.26
CA ALA A 295 -2.88 10.78 -2.94
C ALA A 295 -2.09 12.02 -2.52
N SER A 296 -2.18 12.38 -1.24
CA SER A 296 -1.56 13.58 -0.71
C SER A 296 -0.66 13.28 0.49
N ARG A 297 0.06 14.32 0.89
CA ARG A 297 0.98 14.30 2.02
C ARG A 297 0.46 15.27 3.05
N GLU A 298 -0.14 14.70 4.09
CA GLU A 298 -0.64 15.45 5.22
C GLU A 298 0.43 15.55 6.29
N VAL A 299 0.51 16.69 6.98
CA VAL A 299 1.42 16.84 8.12
C VAL A 299 0.61 17.03 9.39
N ILE A 300 0.63 16.01 10.24
CA ILE A 300 0.07 16.08 11.58
C ILE A 300 1.09 16.81 12.45
N VAL A 301 0.66 17.89 13.07
CA VAL A 301 1.46 18.68 14.01
C VAL A 301 0.86 18.54 15.39
N ILE A 302 1.67 18.06 16.34
CA ILE A 302 1.31 17.95 17.75
C ILE A 302 2.18 18.93 18.53
N LYS A 303 1.58 19.79 19.35
CA LYS A 303 2.27 20.81 20.13
C LYS A 303 1.85 20.75 21.59
N ASP A 304 2.81 21.00 22.48
CA ASP A 304 2.50 21.32 23.87
C ASP A 304 1.89 22.73 23.94
N VAL A 305 0.71 22.83 24.54
CA VAL A 305 0.10 24.12 24.88
C VAL A 305 0.48 24.39 26.34
N LEU A 306 1.65 24.99 26.56
CA LEU A 306 2.02 25.49 27.87
C LEU A 306 0.89 26.41 28.36
N GLY A 307 0.42 26.14 29.58
CA GLY A 307 -0.69 26.84 30.20
C GLY A 307 -0.57 28.34 30.03
N MET A 308 -1.31 28.89 29.07
CA MET A 308 -1.68 30.30 29.10
C MET A 308 -2.70 30.42 30.22
N GLU A 309 -2.19 30.55 31.44
CA GLU A 309 -2.87 31.36 32.44
C GLU A 309 -2.89 32.77 31.87
N ASN A 310 -3.99 33.12 31.21
CA ASN A 310 -4.62 34.44 31.21
C ASN A 310 -5.94 34.31 30.46
N GLY A 311 -7.02 34.68 31.15
CA GLY A 311 -8.39 34.32 30.82
C GLY A 311 -8.83 34.81 29.45
N ASP A 312 -9.27 33.87 28.62
CA ASP A 312 -10.68 33.70 28.29
C ASP A 312 -10.82 32.30 27.68
N GLY A 313 -11.49 31.41 28.39
CA GLY A 313 -11.50 29.98 28.07
C GLY A 313 -12.81 29.33 28.47
N VAL A 314 -13.90 30.08 28.36
CA VAL A 314 -15.22 29.49 28.19
C VAL A 314 -15.21 28.80 26.83
N LEU A 315 -15.70 27.57 26.84
CA LEU A 315 -16.01 26.75 25.70
C LEU A 315 -16.75 27.56 24.63
N GLU A 316 -16.17 27.71 23.45
CA GLU A 316 -16.96 27.91 22.24
C GLU A 316 -16.64 26.76 21.28
N VAL A 317 -17.47 25.73 21.40
CA VAL A 317 -17.95 25.01 20.23
C VAL A 317 -18.66 26.07 19.39
N SER A 318 -18.07 26.46 18.26
CA SER A 318 -18.66 27.48 17.39
C SER A 318 -19.96 26.93 16.79
N ASN A 319 -21.10 27.36 17.33
CA ASN A 319 -22.41 27.10 16.74
C ASN A 319 -22.72 28.15 15.67
N LYS A 320 -23.03 27.63 14.47
CA LYS A 320 -23.78 28.17 13.32
C LYS A 320 -23.35 29.50 12.66
N PRO A 321 -23.45 29.60 11.32
CA PRO A 321 -23.48 30.88 10.61
C PRO A 321 -24.85 31.55 10.79
N ASP A 322 -24.85 32.86 11.05
CA ASP A 322 -26.05 33.69 11.16
C ASP A 322 -26.85 33.66 9.85
N HIS A 323 -28.02 33.01 9.86
CA HIS A 323 -29.13 33.38 8.98
C HIS A 323 -30.46 33.16 9.70
N ASP A 324 -31.16 34.27 9.89
CA ASP A 324 -32.51 34.39 10.43
C ASP A 324 -33.54 33.62 9.58
N ASP A 325 -34.44 32.92 10.26
CA ASP A 325 -35.89 32.80 10.02
C ASP A 325 -36.41 31.36 10.20
N ASP A 326 -37.15 31.22 11.31
CA ASP A 326 -38.32 30.38 11.58
C ASP A 326 -38.30 28.84 11.43
N ASP A 327 -38.64 28.24 12.56
CA ASP A 327 -39.36 26.97 12.80
C ASP A 327 -38.60 25.63 12.85
N ASP A 328 -38.93 24.94 13.95
CA ASP A 328 -38.75 23.53 14.33
C ASP A 328 -37.45 23.09 15.02
N ASP A 329 -37.60 22.85 16.32
CA ASP A 329 -36.74 22.05 17.20
C ASP A 329 -36.49 20.66 16.60
N ASP A 330 -35.26 20.42 16.14
CA ASP A 330 -34.57 19.14 16.32
C ASP A 330 -33.06 19.43 16.44
N ASP A 331 -32.50 19.08 17.60
CA ASP A 331 -31.07 19.16 17.97
C ASP A 331 -30.20 18.22 17.12
N ASP A 332 -30.10 18.48 15.82
CA ASP A 332 -29.10 17.87 14.95
C ASP A 332 -27.74 18.57 15.16
N GLU A 333 -27.09 18.23 16.27
CA GLU A 333 -25.65 18.45 16.48
C GLU A 333 -24.90 17.82 15.28
N GLU A 334 -24.52 18.66 14.31
CA GLU A 334 -24.13 18.31 12.94
C GLU A 334 -23.12 17.14 12.93
N ARG A 335 -23.60 15.92 12.65
CA ARG A 335 -22.76 14.71 12.61
C ARG A 335 -21.80 14.82 11.43
N MET A 336 -20.56 15.20 11.72
CA MET A 336 -19.46 15.17 10.77
C MET A 336 -18.93 13.75 10.60
N THR A 337 -18.35 13.47 9.44
CA THR A 337 -17.95 12.12 9.04
C THR A 337 -16.47 12.03 8.71
N ALA A 338 -15.78 11.05 9.31
CA ALA A 338 -14.35 10.86 9.08
C ALA A 338 -14.06 10.10 7.77
N GLU A 339 -13.35 10.72 6.83
CA GLU A 339 -12.77 10.06 5.65
C GLU A 339 -11.45 9.36 5.95
N GLY A 340 -10.77 9.72 7.04
CA GLY A 340 -9.53 9.06 7.42
C GLY A 340 -9.25 9.04 8.91
N MET A 341 -8.54 7.98 9.30
CA MET A 341 -8.13 7.72 10.67
C MET A 341 -6.64 7.39 10.69
N CYS A 342 -5.92 8.02 11.60
CA CYS A 342 -4.52 7.73 11.86
C CYS A 342 -4.35 7.43 13.34
N TYR A 343 -3.69 6.32 13.65
CA TYR A 343 -3.23 6.03 15.01
C TYR A 343 -1.74 6.32 15.11
N VAL A 344 -1.39 7.16 16.08
CA VAL A 344 -0.02 7.51 16.45
C VAL A 344 0.33 6.75 17.71
N SER A 345 1.11 5.66 17.59
CA SER A 345 1.54 4.89 18.75
C SER A 345 2.57 5.65 19.58
N PHE A 346 2.49 5.52 20.90
CA PHE A 346 3.48 6.05 21.83
C PHE A 346 4.83 5.33 21.66
N GLY A 347 4.83 4.04 21.30
CA GLY A 347 6.06 3.31 21.02
C GLY A 347 6.82 3.87 19.82
N SER A 348 6.13 4.37 18.79
CA SER A 348 6.76 5.07 17.66
C SER A 348 7.35 6.43 18.07
N LEU A 349 6.80 7.07 19.10
CA LEU A 349 7.27 8.38 19.58
C LEU A 349 8.38 8.30 20.63
N ARG A 350 8.58 7.14 21.28
CA ARG A 350 9.48 6.97 22.44
C ARG A 350 10.93 7.42 22.24
N ASN A 351 11.39 7.43 20.99
CA ASN A 351 12.76 7.80 20.63
C ASN A 351 12.90 9.27 20.16
N THR A 352 11.84 10.07 20.30
CA THR A 352 11.83 11.49 19.89
C THR A 352 12.18 12.40 21.06
N SER A 353 12.70 13.59 20.77
CA SER A 353 12.97 14.62 21.78
C SER A 353 11.70 15.23 22.38
N TRP A 354 10.58 15.14 21.65
CA TRP A 354 9.26 15.59 22.09
C TRP A 354 8.67 14.70 23.18
N TRP A 355 8.84 13.38 23.08
CA TRP A 355 8.15 12.41 23.94
C TRP A 355 8.52 12.53 25.42
N ASN A 356 7.60 13.05 26.23
CA ASN A 356 7.80 13.29 27.66
C ASN A 356 6.49 13.21 28.45
N SER A 357 6.53 12.72 29.69
CA SER A 357 5.35 12.57 30.56
C SER A 357 4.80 13.88 31.13
N THR A 358 5.51 15.00 30.99
CA THR A 358 5.10 16.28 31.57
C THR A 358 4.03 17.01 30.77
N HIS A 359 3.66 16.55 29.58
CA HIS A 359 2.60 17.16 28.79
C HIS A 359 1.26 17.09 29.52
N THR A 360 0.53 18.20 29.56
CA THR A 360 -0.77 18.32 30.21
C THR A 360 -1.88 18.64 29.21
N THR A 361 -1.62 19.52 28.24
CA THR A 361 -2.55 19.87 27.17
C THR A 361 -1.82 19.87 25.84
N LEU A 362 -2.35 19.10 24.89
CA LEU A 362 -1.81 19.01 23.55
C LEU A 362 -2.72 19.68 22.54
N SER A 363 -2.12 20.28 21.53
CA SER A 363 -2.80 20.78 20.36
C SER A 363 -2.42 19.94 19.16
N PHE A 364 -3.42 19.47 18.42
CA PHE A 364 -3.31 18.76 17.16
C PHE A 364 -3.81 19.65 16.03
N SER A 365 -3.13 19.63 14.90
CA SER A 365 -3.56 20.31 13.67
C SER A 365 -2.99 19.60 12.46
N LEU A 366 -3.70 19.68 11.33
CA LEU A 366 -3.18 19.27 10.02
C LEU A 366 -2.64 20.48 9.26
N GLN A 367 -1.81 20.24 8.24
CA GLN A 367 -1.28 21.31 7.39
C GLN A 367 -2.39 22.06 6.64
N TYR A 368 -3.41 21.33 6.19
CA TYR A 368 -4.63 21.93 5.63
C TYR A 368 -5.71 22.03 6.71
N ASN A 369 -6.55 23.05 6.58
CA ASN A 369 -7.60 23.32 7.55
C ASN A 369 -8.74 22.30 7.37
N CYS A 370 -8.65 21.18 8.09
CA CYS A 370 -9.66 20.13 8.15
C CYS A 370 -10.30 20.10 9.53
N TYR A 371 -11.45 19.46 9.66
CA TYR A 371 -11.99 19.11 10.96
C TYR A 371 -11.26 17.88 11.47
N LEU A 372 -10.79 17.93 12.71
CA LEU A 372 -10.17 16.78 13.36
C LEU A 372 -10.73 16.53 14.75
N LYS A 373 -10.70 15.26 15.16
CA LYS A 373 -10.94 14.82 16.54
C LYS A 373 -9.78 13.94 16.96
N VAL A 374 -9.40 14.03 18.23
CA VAL A 374 -8.36 13.16 18.79
C VAL A 374 -8.84 12.50 20.06
N GLU A 375 -8.59 11.19 20.15
CA GLU A 375 -8.87 10.38 21.33
C GLU A 375 -7.61 9.63 21.78
N LEU A 376 -7.57 9.26 23.06
CA LEU A 376 -6.53 8.40 23.60
C LEU A 376 -6.96 6.94 23.50
N VAL A 377 -6.04 6.06 23.08
CA VAL A 377 -6.28 4.61 23.01
C VAL A 377 -5.73 3.94 24.27
N PRO A 378 -6.57 3.32 25.12
CA PRO A 378 -6.10 2.65 26.33
C PRO A 378 -5.07 1.56 26.02
N ARG A 379 -4.11 1.37 26.93
CA ARG A 379 -3.16 0.26 26.86
C ARG A 379 -3.87 -1.02 27.30
N ARG A 380 -3.59 -2.15 26.63
CA ARG A 380 -4.19 -3.44 27.02
C ARG A 380 -3.71 -3.87 28.41
N SER A 381 -4.63 -4.40 29.20
CA SER A 381 -4.33 -5.12 30.44
C SER A 381 -3.45 -6.33 30.12
N GLN A 382 -2.38 -6.52 30.89
CA GLN A 382 -1.35 -7.54 30.67
C GLN A 382 -1.84 -8.99 30.96
N GLY A 383 -3.15 -9.24 30.97
CA GLY A 383 -3.77 -10.47 31.48
C GLY A 383 -4.63 -11.27 30.49
N ASP A 384 -4.87 -10.80 29.26
CA ASP A 384 -5.88 -11.43 28.38
C ASP A 384 -5.32 -12.32 27.25
N ASP A 385 -4.00 -12.48 27.11
CA ASP A 385 -3.45 -13.34 26.04
C ASP A 385 -2.11 -14.04 26.40
N ASP A 386 -2.03 -14.63 27.60
CA ASP A 386 -0.88 -15.47 28.03
C ASP A 386 -0.87 -16.86 27.36
N SER A 387 -1.52 -17.00 26.18
CA SER A 387 -1.54 -18.23 25.39
C SER A 387 -0.42 -18.30 24.34
N THR A 388 0.28 -17.20 24.08
CA THR A 388 1.50 -17.22 23.26
C THR A 388 2.66 -16.60 24.03
N GLY A 389 3.38 -17.45 24.75
CA GLY A 389 4.65 -17.15 25.41
C GLY A 389 5.76 -16.79 24.43
N ILE A 390 5.56 -15.80 23.58
CA ILE A 390 6.61 -15.15 22.80
C ILE A 390 7.07 -13.97 23.64
N GLY A 391 8.01 -14.27 24.54
CA GLY A 391 8.76 -13.26 25.26
C GLY A 391 9.32 -12.21 24.31
N ARG A 392 9.33 -10.96 24.79
CA ARG A 392 9.90 -9.76 24.17
C ARG A 392 11.36 -10.00 23.73
N ALA A 393 11.54 -10.59 22.56
CA ALA A 393 12.77 -10.54 21.78
C ALA A 393 12.42 -9.82 20.48
N LYS A 394 13.14 -8.74 20.19
CA LYS A 394 13.18 -8.14 18.85
C LYS A 394 13.89 -9.13 17.93
N ASP A 395 13.21 -10.21 17.55
CA ASP A 395 13.77 -11.17 16.61
C ASP A 395 13.83 -10.54 15.22
N ALA A 396 14.85 -10.89 14.44
CA ALA A 396 15.04 -10.41 13.07
C ALA A 396 13.82 -10.70 12.15
N THR A 397 12.99 -11.66 12.52
CA THR A 397 11.69 -12.00 11.91
C THR A 397 10.62 -10.93 12.13
N TYR A 398 10.72 -10.14 13.21
CA TYR A 398 9.78 -9.06 13.57
C TYR A 398 9.96 -7.82 12.68
N LEU A 399 11.21 -7.52 12.30
CA LEU A 399 11.57 -6.45 11.36
C LEU A 399 11.28 -6.82 9.91
N SER A 400 11.41 -8.10 9.53
CA SER A 400 11.13 -8.54 8.16
C SER A 400 9.64 -8.44 7.78
N ASN A 401 8.74 -8.39 8.77
CA ASN A 401 7.29 -8.24 8.58
C ASN A 401 6.86 -6.80 8.30
N PHE A 402 7.72 -5.79 8.54
CA PHE A 402 7.35 -4.39 8.37
C PHE A 402 7.99 -3.80 7.09
N TRP A 403 7.20 -3.74 6.02
CA TRP A 403 7.67 -3.43 4.66
C TRP A 403 7.98 -1.96 4.38
N ASP A 404 7.62 -1.08 5.31
CA ASP A 404 7.87 0.37 5.19
C ASP A 404 9.39 0.71 5.24
N GLU A 405 10.27 -0.23 5.62
CA GLU A 405 11.73 -0.04 5.58
C GLU A 405 12.40 -0.37 4.24
N GLU A 406 11.82 -1.26 3.40
CA GLU A 406 12.35 -1.55 2.06
C GLU A 406 12.01 -0.43 1.04
N LEU A 407 11.02 0.44 1.35
CA LEU A 407 10.60 1.58 0.53
C LEU A 407 11.21 2.89 1.06
N VAL A 408 12.54 3.00 1.02
CA VAL A 408 13.35 4.11 1.59
C VAL A 408 12.82 5.51 1.27
N ASN A 409 12.12 5.69 0.14
CA ASN A 409 11.67 6.99 -0.34
C ASN A 409 10.21 7.35 -0.03
N ARG A 410 9.37 6.43 0.48
CA ARG A 410 7.91 6.67 0.62
C ARG A 410 7.25 5.87 1.75
N LYS A 411 7.66 6.16 3.00
CA LYS A 411 6.99 5.64 4.21
C LYS A 411 5.59 6.23 4.33
N THR A 412 4.61 5.42 4.76
CA THR A 412 3.25 5.92 5.03
C THR A 412 3.28 6.93 6.18
N PHE A 413 4.17 6.73 7.16
CA PHE A 413 4.43 7.69 8.22
C PHE A 413 5.90 8.02 8.35
N LYS A 414 6.22 9.31 8.48
CA LYS A 414 7.59 9.76 8.74
C LYS A 414 7.59 10.94 9.69
N ILE A 415 8.37 10.83 10.77
CA ILE A 415 8.66 11.99 11.61
C ILE A 415 9.57 12.92 10.83
N ILE A 416 9.08 14.12 10.51
CA ILE A 416 9.77 15.13 9.70
C ILE A 416 10.16 16.37 10.51
N GLY A 417 9.74 16.45 11.76
CA GLY A 417 10.17 17.48 12.71
C GLY A 417 10.04 16.98 14.13
N ASP A 418 11.08 17.19 14.92
CA ASP A 418 11.19 16.76 16.31
C ASP A 418 11.82 17.89 17.14
N SER A 419 11.12 18.31 18.19
CA SER A 419 11.54 19.34 19.13
C SER A 419 10.85 19.12 20.47
N LYS A 420 11.41 19.67 21.55
CA LYS A 420 10.83 19.54 22.91
C LYS A 420 9.38 20.03 23.03
N SER A 421 8.95 20.97 22.19
CA SER A 421 7.61 21.58 22.25
C SER A 421 6.67 21.11 21.15
N SER A 422 7.18 20.43 20.12
CA SER A 422 6.35 19.98 19.00
C SER A 422 6.96 18.82 18.21
N ILE A 423 6.08 17.98 17.67
CA ILE A 423 6.41 16.94 16.70
C ILE A 423 5.58 17.10 15.43
N LYS A 424 6.22 16.81 14.28
CA LYS A 424 5.58 16.82 12.96
C LYS A 424 5.71 15.45 12.32
N ILE A 425 4.59 14.86 11.97
CA ILE A 425 4.49 13.54 11.37
C ILE A 425 3.87 13.72 9.98
N LEU A 426 4.65 13.38 8.96
CA LEU A 426 4.16 13.21 7.60
C LEU A 426 3.32 11.94 7.55
N TRP A 427 2.07 12.06 7.10
CA TRP A 427 1.16 10.97 6.78
C TRP A 427 0.93 10.99 5.26
N ASP A 428 1.49 10.00 4.57
CA ASP A 428 1.27 9.79 3.15
C ASP A 428 -0.03 9.00 2.97
N THR A 429 -1.09 9.72 2.61
CA THR A 429 -2.43 9.16 2.34
C THR A 429 -2.51 8.58 0.94
N GLY A 430 -1.43 8.69 0.17
CA GLY A 430 -1.33 8.15 -1.16
C GLY A 430 -1.06 6.65 -1.22
N ILE A 431 -1.40 6.16 -2.40
CA ILE A 431 -1.10 4.84 -2.90
C ILE A 431 -0.28 5.10 -4.16
N GLU A 432 0.99 5.48 -3.99
CA GLU A 432 1.86 5.52 -5.17
C GLU A 432 2.33 4.08 -5.43
N SER A 433 1.85 3.51 -6.54
CA SER A 433 2.09 2.15 -7.05
C SER A 433 3.54 1.85 -7.44
N ASP A 434 4.50 2.64 -6.96
CA ASP A 434 5.94 2.49 -7.20
C ASP A 434 6.55 1.26 -6.48
N MET A 435 5.71 0.40 -5.90
CA MET A 435 6.09 -0.90 -5.36
C MET A 435 6.79 -1.81 -6.37
N PHE A 436 6.52 -1.57 -7.65
CA PHE A 436 7.12 -2.23 -8.79
C PHE A 436 8.10 -1.32 -9.57
N SER A 437 8.30 -0.05 -9.20
CA SER A 437 9.24 0.79 -9.94
C SER A 437 10.70 0.42 -9.61
N PRO A 438 11.59 0.35 -10.61
CA PRO A 438 13.02 0.26 -10.33
C PRO A 438 13.48 1.59 -9.71
N SER A 439 14.44 1.50 -8.79
CA SER A 439 15.16 2.56 -8.08
C SER A 439 15.28 3.92 -8.81
N PRO A 440 15.38 5.05 -8.08
CA PRO A 440 15.05 6.42 -8.53
C PRO A 440 15.83 7.01 -9.72
N LEU A 441 16.73 6.27 -10.39
CA LEU A 441 17.31 6.70 -11.68
C LEU A 441 16.25 6.90 -12.78
N PHE A 442 15.04 6.34 -12.61
CA PHE A 442 13.94 6.45 -13.57
C PHE A 442 12.76 7.31 -13.10
N GLY A 443 12.86 7.95 -11.92
CA GLY A 443 11.81 8.80 -11.38
C GLY A 443 12.01 10.26 -11.78
N ILE A 444 11.49 10.65 -12.94
CA ILE A 444 10.94 11.97 -13.35
C ILE A 444 10.84 11.86 -14.87
N TYR A 445 9.66 11.57 -15.42
CA TYR A 445 9.17 12.14 -16.68
C TYR A 445 7.65 11.88 -16.75
N ARG A 446 6.90 12.55 -15.86
CA ARG A 446 5.47 12.80 -16.12
C ARG A 446 5.39 13.79 -17.28
N THR A 447 4.83 13.32 -18.39
CA THR A 447 4.05 14.05 -19.41
C THR A 447 4.35 15.55 -19.57
N LEU A 448 5.22 15.88 -20.52
CA LEU A 448 5.01 17.05 -21.39
C LEU A 448 4.63 16.51 -22.77
N ASN A 449 3.34 16.58 -23.08
CA ASN A 449 2.81 16.72 -24.43
C ASN A 449 1.77 17.83 -24.39
#